data_AF-A0A4S8MNX8-F1
#
_entry.id   AF-A0A4S8MNX8-F1
#
_cell.length_a   1.000
_cell.length_b   1.000
_cell.length_c   1.000
_cell.angle_alpha   90.00
_cell.angle_beta   90.00
_cell.angle_gamma   90.00
#
_symmetry.space_group_name_H-M   'P 1'
#
loop_
_entity.id
_entity.type
_entity.pdbx_description
1 polymer ?
#
loop_
_entity_poly.entity_id
_entity_poly.type
_entity_poly.pdbx_seq_one_letter_code
_entity_poly.pdbx_strand_id
1 'polypeptide(L)'
;MTPARSPGIYFGHRNALNRSERVSGPQTNNRAELYAVLTALQLAPLDRPLHLYTDSQYVINSLTHWAPMHAKCGWVCTNGDVMKSIVAWIRARSAPLHFFWVKGHSGNKHNDEADRLANAG
;
A
#
# COMPACT_ATOMS: atom_id res chain seq x y z
N MET A 1 -8.09 -21.86 9.80
CA MET A 1 -8.45 -20.43 9.81
C MET A 1 -7.19 -19.63 9.55
N THR A 2 -7.07 -18.94 8.41
CA THR A 2 -5.91 -18.07 8.13
C THR A 2 -6.00 -16.84 9.02
N PRO A 3 -4.97 -16.47 9.81
CA PRO A 3 -5.01 -15.28 10.64
C PRO A 3 -5.32 -14.05 9.77
N ALA A 4 -6.18 -13.16 10.27
CA ALA A 4 -6.48 -11.89 9.63
C ALA A 4 -5.18 -11.07 9.53
N ARG A 5 -4.99 -10.36 8.41
CA ARG A 5 -3.84 -9.47 8.22
C ARG A 5 -4.38 -8.06 7.92
N SER A 6 -3.88 -7.10 8.68
CA SER A 6 -4.27 -5.69 8.61
C SER A 6 -2.99 -4.87 8.42
N PRO A 7 -2.79 -4.17 7.28
CA PRO A 7 -1.61 -3.34 7.10
C PRO A 7 -1.72 -2.06 7.95
N GLY A 8 -0.63 -1.67 8.60
CA GLY A 8 -0.54 -0.38 9.28
C GLY A 8 -0.28 0.75 8.29
N ILE A 9 -1.12 1.78 8.33
CA ILE A 9 -0.96 3.00 7.53
C ILE A 9 -0.67 4.13 8.50
N TYR A 10 0.45 4.81 8.30
CA TYR A 10 0.94 5.86 9.19
C TYR A 10 1.18 7.17 8.44
N PHE A 11 0.48 8.22 8.85
CA PHE A 11 0.55 9.58 8.30
C PHE A 11 1.18 10.59 9.29
N GLY A 12 1.80 10.13 10.38
CA GLY A 12 2.40 10.99 11.41
C GLY A 12 1.83 10.77 12.81
N HIS A 13 2.50 11.37 13.80
CA HIS A 13 2.16 11.18 15.21
C HIS A 13 0.78 11.79 15.53
N ARG A 14 -0.12 10.97 16.12
CA ARG A 14 -1.53 11.33 16.42
C ARG A 14 -2.36 11.76 15.20
N ASN A 15 -1.98 11.34 14.00
CA ASN A 15 -2.79 11.61 12.81
C ASN A 15 -4.05 10.71 12.83
N ALA A 16 -5.24 11.31 12.73
CA ALA A 16 -6.52 10.61 12.71
C ALA A 16 -6.69 9.68 11.49
N LEU A 17 -5.82 9.80 10.49
CA LEU A 17 -5.78 8.94 9.31
C LEU A 17 -4.94 7.67 9.52
N ASN A 18 -4.27 7.51 10.67
CA ASN A 18 -3.56 6.27 10.99
C ASN A 18 -4.57 5.13 11.15
N ARG A 19 -4.44 4.05 10.37
CA ARG A 19 -5.40 2.95 10.37
C ARG A 19 -4.72 1.60 10.15
N SER A 20 -5.39 0.55 10.63
CA SER A 20 -5.09 -0.85 10.34
C SER A 20 -6.43 -1.51 10.05
N GLU A 21 -6.69 -1.83 8.78
CA GLU A 21 -7.98 -2.34 8.32
C GLU A 21 -7.83 -3.73 7.69
N ARG A 22 -8.83 -4.59 7.91
CA ARG A 22 -8.79 -5.97 7.40
C ARG A 22 -8.81 -6.00 5.88
N VAL A 23 -7.87 -6.72 5.31
CA VAL A 23 -7.74 -6.91 3.86
C VAL A 23 -8.87 -7.82 3.35
N SER A 24 -9.55 -7.42 2.28
CA SER A 24 -10.53 -8.27 1.61
C SER A 24 -9.83 -9.36 0.78
N GLY A 25 -10.40 -10.57 0.66
CA GLY A 25 -9.82 -11.66 -0.14
C GLY A 25 -8.69 -12.44 0.56
N PRO A 26 -7.77 -13.07 -0.20
CA PRO A 26 -6.74 -13.96 0.36
C PRO A 26 -5.83 -13.26 1.37
N GLN A 27 -5.76 -13.78 2.59
CA GLN A 27 -4.95 -13.19 3.69
C GLN A 27 -3.46 -13.53 3.49
N THR A 28 -2.80 -12.79 2.61
CA THR A 28 -1.35 -12.91 2.35
C THR A 28 -0.64 -11.60 2.64
N ASN A 29 0.64 -11.68 3.02
CA ASN A 29 1.46 -10.49 3.29
C ASN A 29 1.48 -9.53 2.10
N ASN A 30 1.79 -10.07 0.92
CA ASN A 30 1.84 -9.32 -0.35
C ASN A 30 0.53 -8.60 -0.69
N ARG A 31 -0.63 -9.25 -0.45
CA ARG A 31 -1.92 -8.61 -0.68
C ARG A 31 -2.18 -7.51 0.35
N ALA A 32 -1.81 -7.74 1.61
CA ALA A 32 -1.94 -6.74 2.67
C ALA A 32 -1.09 -5.50 2.38
N GLU A 33 0.15 -5.66 1.95
CA GLU A 33 1.04 -4.55 1.58
C GLU A 33 0.48 -3.73 0.41
N LEU A 34 -0.06 -4.38 -0.63
CA LEU A 34 -0.74 -3.67 -1.72
C LEU A 34 -2.00 -2.94 -1.23
N TYR A 35 -2.78 -3.56 -0.34
CA TYR A 35 -3.94 -2.91 0.25
C TYR A 35 -3.56 -1.69 1.09
N ALA A 36 -2.42 -1.72 1.80
CA ALA A 36 -1.89 -0.58 2.52
C ALA A 36 -1.73 0.64 1.61
N VAL A 37 -1.12 0.42 0.44
CA VAL A 37 -0.93 1.45 -0.59
C VAL A 37 -2.27 1.93 -1.14
N LEU A 38 -3.19 1.02 -1.44
CA LEU A 38 -4.53 1.37 -1.94
C LEU A 38 -5.26 2.27 -0.95
N THR A 39 -5.31 1.89 0.32
CA THR A 39 -5.98 2.65 1.35
C THR A 39 -5.30 3.99 1.59
N ALA A 40 -3.96 4.05 1.59
CA ALA A 40 -3.25 5.32 1.69
C ALA A 40 -3.60 6.28 0.54
N LEU A 41 -3.74 5.77 -0.69
CA LEU A 41 -4.16 6.54 -1.85
C LEU A 41 -5.62 7.03 -1.76
N GLN A 42 -6.52 6.22 -1.19
CA GLN A 42 -7.92 6.58 -0.97
C GLN A 42 -8.10 7.67 0.10
N LEU A 43 -7.26 7.65 1.14
CA LEU A 43 -7.31 8.62 2.23
C LEU A 43 -6.63 9.95 1.87
N ALA A 44 -5.62 9.91 0.99
CA ALA A 44 -4.87 11.10 0.63
C ALA A 44 -5.64 12.00 -0.36
N PRO A 45 -5.72 13.33 -0.11
CA PRO A 45 -6.31 14.27 -1.06
C PRO A 45 -5.70 14.13 -2.46
N LEU A 46 -6.53 14.17 -3.51
CA LEU A 46 -6.12 13.95 -4.90
C LEU A 46 -5.28 15.10 -5.48
N ASP A 47 -5.42 16.29 -4.91
CA ASP A 47 -4.86 17.57 -5.34
C ASP A 47 -3.57 17.96 -4.61
N ARG A 48 -3.06 17.09 -3.72
CA ARG A 48 -1.82 17.33 -2.96
C ARG A 48 -0.77 16.26 -3.22
N PRO A 49 0.53 16.61 -3.21
CA PRO A 49 1.59 15.62 -3.30
C PRO A 49 1.45 14.54 -2.23
N LEU A 50 1.67 13.28 -2.60
CA LEU A 50 1.68 12.16 -1.66
C LEU A 50 3.04 11.46 -1.73
N HIS A 51 3.66 11.26 -0.56
CA HIS A 51 4.89 10.49 -0.41
C HIS A 51 4.55 9.17 0.27
N LEU A 52 4.78 8.05 -0.41
CA LEU A 52 4.59 6.71 0.12
C LEU A 52 5.94 6.06 0.39
N TYR A 53 6.13 5.65 1.64
CA TYR A 53 7.31 4.90 2.07
C TYR A 53 6.90 3.45 2.28
N THR A 54 7.67 2.52 1.72
CA THR A 54 7.43 1.08 1.84
C THR A 54 8.75 0.34 1.83
N ASP A 55 8.91 -0.66 2.68
CA ASP A 55 10.04 -1.59 2.64
C ASP A 55 9.78 -2.81 1.75
N SER A 56 8.50 -3.05 1.41
CA SER A 56 8.10 -4.09 0.48
C SER A 56 8.64 -3.87 -0.94
N GLN A 57 9.62 -4.68 -1.31
CA GLN A 57 10.05 -4.81 -2.70
C GLN A 57 8.92 -5.37 -3.58
N TYR A 58 8.02 -6.17 -3.02
CA TYR A 58 6.87 -6.71 -3.74
C TYR A 58 5.96 -5.57 -4.22
N VAL A 59 5.60 -4.63 -3.35
CA VAL A 59 4.81 -3.44 -3.72
C VAL A 59 5.49 -2.65 -4.83
N ILE A 60 6.79 -2.36 -4.68
CA ILE A 60 7.55 -1.61 -5.69
C ILE A 60 7.49 -2.33 -7.04
N ASN A 61 7.78 -3.63 -7.09
CA ASN A 61 7.77 -4.41 -8.33
C ASN A 61 6.36 -4.53 -8.94
N SER A 62 5.34 -4.74 -8.10
CA SER A 62 3.94 -4.77 -8.51
C SER A 62 3.52 -3.51 -9.26
N LEU A 63 3.89 -2.33 -8.74
CA LEU A 63 3.43 -1.06 -9.31
C LEU A 63 4.28 -0.57 -10.48
N THR A 64 5.58 -0.85 -10.47
CA THR A 64 6.53 -0.33 -11.48
C THR A 64 6.72 -1.26 -12.67
N HIS A 65 6.72 -2.59 -12.46
CA HIS A 65 7.03 -3.56 -13.51
C HIS A 65 5.78 -4.37 -13.92
N TRP A 66 5.05 -4.91 -12.95
CA TRP A 66 3.99 -5.88 -13.26
C TRP A 66 2.66 -5.23 -13.64
N ALA A 67 2.25 -4.14 -12.98
CA ALA A 67 1.01 -3.46 -13.30
C ALA A 67 0.91 -3.02 -14.78
N PRO A 68 1.96 -2.45 -15.42
CA PRO A 68 1.92 -2.15 -16.86
C PRO A 68 1.74 -3.40 -17.74
N MET A 69 2.35 -4.53 -17.38
CA MET A 69 2.21 -5.78 -18.12
C MET A 69 0.82 -6.38 -17.94
N HIS A 70 0.34 -6.46 -16.71
CA HIS A 70 -0.97 -7.01 -16.38
C HIS A 70 -2.12 -6.15 -16.89
N ALA A 71 -1.95 -4.84 -16.99
CA ALA A 71 -2.92 -3.95 -17.63
C ALA A 71 -3.21 -4.37 -19.08
N LYS A 72 -2.20 -4.83 -19.82
CA LYS A 72 -2.35 -5.33 -21.20
C LYS A 72 -3.07 -6.68 -21.24
N CYS A 73 -2.92 -7.50 -20.21
CA CYS A 73 -3.54 -8.82 -20.09
C CYS A 73 -4.86 -8.81 -19.31
N GLY A 74 -5.52 -7.65 -19.17
CA GLY A 74 -6.82 -7.55 -18.51
C GLY A 74 -6.80 -7.83 -17.00
N TRP A 75 -5.66 -7.72 -16.33
CA TRP A 75 -5.48 -7.94 -14.89
C TRP A 75 -5.72 -9.38 -14.40
N VAL A 76 -5.61 -10.36 -15.30
CA VAL A 76 -5.72 -11.78 -14.94
C VAL A 76 -4.42 -12.26 -14.29
N CYS A 77 -4.27 -12.00 -12.99
CA CYS A 77 -3.14 -12.45 -12.18
C CYS A 77 -3.46 -12.35 -10.67
N THR A 78 -2.60 -12.95 -9.85
CA THR A 78 -2.67 -12.81 -8.38
C THR A 78 -2.59 -11.33 -7.99
N ASN A 79 -3.53 -10.88 -7.15
CA ASN A 79 -3.68 -9.49 -6.71
C ASN A 79 -3.89 -8.47 -7.86
N GLY A 80 -4.26 -8.92 -9.06
CA GLY A 80 -4.55 -8.05 -10.20
C GLY A 80 -5.68 -7.06 -9.93
N ASP A 81 -6.66 -7.46 -9.13
CA ASP A 81 -7.77 -6.62 -8.66
C ASP A 81 -7.29 -5.42 -7.83
N VAL A 82 -6.35 -5.64 -6.91
CA VAL A 82 -5.78 -4.60 -6.05
C VAL A 82 -4.86 -3.69 -6.87
N MET A 83 -3.98 -4.27 -7.69
CA MET A 83 -3.09 -3.49 -8.57
C MET A 83 -3.88 -2.60 -9.54
N LYS A 84 -4.95 -3.13 -10.15
CA LYS A 84 -5.86 -2.36 -11.01
C LYS A 84 -6.44 -1.16 -10.27
N SER A 85 -6.90 -1.36 -9.04
CA SER A 85 -7.50 -0.32 -8.20
C SER A 85 -6.46 0.74 -7.82
N ILE A 86 -5.26 0.34 -7.42
CA ILE A 86 -4.15 1.27 -7.15
C ILE A 86 -3.86 2.13 -8.37
N VAL A 87 -3.70 1.52 -9.56
CA VAL A 87 -3.42 2.26 -10.79
C VAL A 87 -4.54 3.24 -11.14
N ALA A 88 -5.80 2.87 -10.91
CA ALA A 88 -6.93 3.79 -11.12
C ALA A 88 -6.85 5.01 -10.19
N TRP A 89 -6.55 4.81 -8.91
CA TRP A 89 -6.38 5.92 -7.95
C TRP A 89 -5.18 6.78 -8.29
N ILE A 90 -4.04 6.20 -8.69
CA ILE A 90 -2.87 6.97 -9.13
C ILE A 90 -3.22 7.88 -10.31
N ARG A 91 -3.97 7.37 -11.30
CA ARG A 91 -4.39 8.14 -12.47
C ARG A 91 -5.42 9.24 -12.17
N ALA A 92 -6.19 9.08 -11.11
CA ALA A 92 -7.19 10.07 -10.69
C ALA A 92 -6.58 11.27 -9.95
N ARG A 93 -5.32 11.16 -9.50
CA ARG A 93 -4.62 12.26 -8.81
C ARG A 93 -4.20 13.34 -9.81
N SER A 94 -4.38 14.60 -9.43
CA SER A 94 -3.86 15.75 -10.17
C SER A 94 -2.49 16.18 -9.66
N ALA A 95 -2.14 15.81 -8.43
CA ALA A 95 -0.85 16.09 -7.82
C ALA A 95 0.08 14.86 -7.83
N PRO A 96 1.41 15.07 -7.77
CA PRO A 96 2.38 13.99 -7.92
C PRO A 96 2.33 12.97 -6.77
N LEU A 97 2.69 11.74 -7.12
CA LEU A 97 2.89 10.63 -6.19
C LEU A 97 4.36 10.22 -6.23
N HIS A 98 5.00 10.23 -5.06
CA HIS A 98 6.39 9.81 -4.91
C HIS A 98 6.44 8.52 -4.09
N PHE A 99 7.06 7.48 -4.65
CA PHE A 99 7.34 6.24 -3.95
C PHE A 99 8.79 6.22 -3.47
N PHE A 100 8.98 5.89 -2.21
CA PHE A 100 10.27 5.74 -1.57
C PHE A 100 10.39 4.32 -1.04
N TRP A 101 11.29 3.55 -1.63
CA TRP A 101 11.68 2.28 -1.04
C TRP A 101 12.62 2.54 0.12
N VAL A 102 12.29 2.01 1.29
CA VAL A 102 13.13 2.07 2.48
C VAL A 102 13.61 0.67 2.84
N LYS A 103 14.80 0.56 3.41
CA LYS A 103 15.28 -0.74 3.88
C LYS A 103 14.52 -1.12 5.15
N GLY A 104 13.80 -2.25 5.12
CA GLY A 104 13.15 -2.80 6.32
C GLY A 104 14.16 -3.09 7.44
N HIS A 105 13.71 -2.99 8.69
CA HIS A 105 14.54 -3.24 9.89
C HIS A 105 15.79 -2.34 10.03
N SER A 106 15.74 -1.11 9.51
CA SER A 106 16.85 -0.15 9.60
C SER A 106 16.76 0.84 10.77
N GLY A 107 15.80 0.67 11.69
CA GLY A 107 15.54 1.62 12.79
C GLY A 107 14.81 2.89 12.34
N ASN A 108 14.06 2.82 11.23
CA ASN A 108 13.21 3.92 10.78
C ASN A 108 11.94 3.95 11.61
N LYS A 109 11.83 4.95 12.51
CA LYS A 109 10.68 5.13 13.41
C LYS A 109 9.32 5.13 12.72
N HIS A 110 9.24 5.50 11.43
CA HIS A 110 7.99 5.45 10.67
C HIS A 110 7.62 4.04 10.23
N ASN A 111 8.61 3.19 9.91
CA ASN A 111 8.40 1.77 9.62
C ASN A 111 8.00 1.03 10.89
N ASP A 112 8.73 1.26 11.98
CA ASP A 112 8.50 0.60 13.26
C ASP A 112 7.07 0.86 13.78
N GLU A 113 6.53 2.07 13.55
CA GLU A 113 5.18 2.44 13.95
C GLU A 113 4.10 1.87 13.00
N ALA A 114 4.38 1.79 11.69
CA ALA A 114 3.50 1.09 10.74
C ALA A 114 3.44 -0.42 11.04
N ASP A 115 4.59 -1.03 11.35
CA ASP A 115 4.69 -2.42 11.79
C ASP A 115 3.95 -2.65 13.12
N ARG A 116 4.04 -1.70 14.07
CA ARG A 116 3.27 -1.76 15.32
C ARG A 116 1.77 -1.72 15.07
N LEU A 117 1.30 -0.85 14.17
CA LEU A 117 -0.13 -0.76 13.79
C LEU A 117 -0.60 -2.02 13.06
N ALA A 118 0.23 -2.62 12.21
CA ALA A 118 -0.09 -3.85 11.50
C ALA A 118 -0.25 -5.05 12.45
N ASN A 119 0.54 -5.12 13.51
CA ASN A 119 0.47 -6.18 14.53
C ASN A 119 -0.67 -5.99 15.55
N ALA A 120 -1.28 -4.80 15.60
CA ALA A 120 -2.37 -4.49 16.52
C ALA A 120 -3.78 -4.72 15.94
N GLY A 121 -3.90 -4.97 14.63
CA GLY A 121 -5.17 -5.20 13.92
C GLY A 121 -5.27 -6.59 13.29
#